data_AF-A0A1Y3US39-F1
#
_entry.id   AF-A0A1Y3US39-F1
#
_cell.length_a   1.000
_cell.length_b   1.000
_cell.length_c   1.000
_cell.angle_alpha   90.00
_cell.angle_beta   90.00
_cell.angle_gamma   90.00
#
_symmetry.space_group_name_H-M   'P 1'
#
loop_
_entity.id
_entity.type
_entity.pdbx_description
1 polymer ?
#
loop_
_entity_poly.entity_id
_entity_poly.type
_entity_poly.pdbx_seq_one_letter_code
_entity_poly.pdbx_strand_id
1 'polypeptide(L)'
;MIVEIVYRDKPHSVFEVQPPGHADACIATETRLSLEPDGLWIEADRYEMGAAGDGTAPVAVRRRWWRLLAASAEELSSAEAVIRDGRAAWWRLGDGFVDDRLLEAADRKWLEHGGGSAIGRVLKVDALLERANPSAPLEERCAAMGVTPEMRDAAALAAEALGEEDYEDLA
;
A
#
# COMPACT_ATOMS: atom_id res chain seq x y z
N MET A 1 7.53 13.84 2.13
CA MET A 1 6.63 12.82 1.55
C MET A 1 5.33 13.52 1.23
N ILE A 2 4.78 13.35 0.04
CA ILE A 2 3.45 13.86 -0.31
C ILE A 2 2.47 12.70 -0.20
N VAL A 3 1.36 12.90 0.52
CA VAL A 3 0.26 11.95 0.59
C VAL A 3 -0.99 12.62 0.06
N GLU A 4 -1.66 11.98 -0.88
CA GLU A 4 -2.93 12.46 -1.42
C GLU A 4 -4.02 11.44 -1.10
N ILE A 5 -5.18 11.90 -0.66
CA ILE A 5 -6.37 11.07 -0.49
C ILE A 5 -7.40 11.55 -1.49
N VAL A 6 -7.72 10.68 -2.44
CA VAL A 6 -8.73 10.89 -3.47
C VAL A 6 -10.05 10.39 -2.91
N TYR A 7 -11.04 11.27 -2.80
CA TYR A 7 -12.37 10.92 -2.34
C TYR A 7 -13.38 10.99 -3.49
N ARG A 8 -14.45 10.19 -3.37
CA ARG A 8 -15.54 10.14 -4.35
C ARG A 8 -16.40 11.41 -4.33
N ASP A 9 -16.69 11.92 -3.15
CA ASP A 9 -17.77 12.87 -2.88
C ASP A 9 -17.31 14.18 -2.24
N LYS A 10 -16.01 14.36 -2.05
CA LYS A 10 -15.41 15.57 -1.45
C LYS A 10 -14.06 15.92 -2.09
N PRO A 11 -13.56 17.16 -1.90
CA PRO A 11 -12.27 17.57 -2.43
C PRO A 11 -11.14 16.64 -1.97
N HIS A 12 -10.14 16.44 -2.83
CA HIS A 12 -8.95 15.66 -2.48
C HIS A 12 -8.18 16.36 -1.36
N SER A 13 -7.64 15.56 -0.44
CA SER A 13 -6.72 16.05 0.59
C SER A 13 -5.29 15.83 0.12
N VAL A 14 -4.45 16.87 0.15
CA VAL A 14 -3.02 16.78 -0.16
C VAL A 14 -2.23 17.17 1.08
N PHE A 15 -1.43 16.23 1.59
CA PHE A 15 -0.57 16.40 2.75
C PHE A 15 0.88 16.49 2.29
N GLU A 16 1.51 17.65 2.45
CA GLU A 16 2.96 17.76 2.39
C GLU A 16 3.52 17.40 3.78
N VAL A 17 3.93 16.14 3.92
CA VAL A 17 4.41 15.61 5.20
C VAL A 17 5.86 16.00 5.38
N GLN A 18 6.08 16.87 6.36
CA GLN A 18 7.39 17.26 6.87
C GLN A 18 7.51 16.86 8.35
N PRO A 19 8.68 16.38 8.79
CA PRO A 19 8.91 16.13 10.21
C PRO A 19 8.75 17.43 11.03
N PRO A 20 8.11 17.38 12.20
CA PRO A 20 7.86 18.55 13.03
C PRO A 20 9.16 19.04 13.67
N GLY A 21 9.78 20.07 13.06
CA GLY A 21 10.93 20.78 13.62
C GLY A 21 12.27 20.06 13.48
N HIS A 22 13.33 20.78 13.85
CA HIS A 22 14.69 20.25 13.92
C HIS A 22 14.91 19.62 15.30
N ALA A 23 15.40 18.38 15.33
CA ALA A 23 15.94 17.78 16.54
C ALA A 23 17.46 17.74 16.39
N ASP A 24 18.18 18.45 17.26
CA ASP A 24 19.63 18.70 17.15
C ASP A 24 20.49 17.42 17.06
N ALA A 25 19.96 16.27 17.47
CA ALA A 25 20.63 14.97 17.43
C ALA A 25 20.03 13.97 16.42
N CYS A 26 19.08 14.41 15.58
CA CYS A 26 18.43 13.55 14.57
C CYS A 26 19.32 13.41 13.34
N ILE A 27 19.75 12.18 13.06
CA ILE A 27 20.59 11.88 11.88
C ILE A 27 19.78 11.38 10.70
N ALA A 28 18.57 10.85 10.95
CA ALA A 28 17.66 10.35 9.92
C ALA A 28 16.23 10.28 10.46
N THR A 29 15.25 10.38 9.56
CA THR A 29 13.82 10.16 9.85
C THR A 29 13.29 9.05 8.95
N GLU A 30 12.54 8.13 9.53
CA GLU A 30 11.78 7.10 8.80
C GLU A 30 10.30 7.50 8.86
N THR A 31 9.71 7.85 7.71
CA THR A 31 8.28 8.15 7.61
C THR A 31 7.53 6.98 6.99
N ARG A 32 6.48 6.53 7.69
CA ARG A 32 5.66 5.38 7.34
C ARG A 32 4.20 5.82 7.18
N LEU A 33 3.52 5.12 6.29
CA LEU A 33 2.09 5.26 6.06
C LEU A 33 1.48 3.90 6.38
N SER A 34 0.47 3.85 7.25
CA SER A 34 -0.22 2.60 7.60
C SER A 34 -1.73 2.78 7.46
N LEU A 35 -2.35 1.77 6.85
CA LEU A 35 -3.79 1.65 6.79
C LEU A 35 -4.21 0.66 7.88
N GLU A 36 -4.97 1.15 8.87
CA GLU A 36 -5.41 0.39 10.04
C GLU A 36 -6.94 0.44 10.14
N PRO A 37 -7.57 -0.45 10.95
CA PRO A 37 -9.02 -0.51 11.05
C PRO A 37 -9.69 0.80 11.46
N ASP A 38 -8.98 1.68 12.17
CA ASP A 38 -9.47 2.97 12.64
C ASP A 38 -9.13 4.15 11.71
N GLY A 39 -8.26 3.95 10.70
CA GLY A 39 -7.93 5.00 9.75
C GLY A 39 -6.58 4.87 9.04
N LEU A 40 -6.26 5.91 8.28
CA LEU A 40 -4.97 6.11 7.63
C LEU A 40 -4.07 6.92 8.54
N TRP A 41 -2.92 6.35 8.87
CA TRP A 41 -1.95 6.95 9.78
C TRP A 41 -0.66 7.29 9.06
N ILE A 42 -0.15 8.49 9.33
CA ILE A 42 1.19 8.91 8.95
C ILE A 42 2.04 8.93 10.22
N GLU A 43 3.13 8.17 10.22
CA GLU A 43 4.02 8.02 11.36
C GLU A 43 5.43 8.45 10.99
N ALA A 44 6.19 8.95 11.96
CA ALA A 44 7.62 9.01 11.82
C ALA A 44 8.36 8.54 13.07
N ASP A 45 9.45 7.83 12.80
CA ASP A 45 10.51 7.56 13.76
C ASP A 45 11.71 8.44 13.43
N ARG A 46 12.47 8.81 14.46
CA ARG A 46 13.75 9.50 14.30
C ARG A 46 14.89 8.61 14.77
N TYR A 47 16.06 8.80 14.17
CA TYR A 47 17.28 8.11 14.56
C TYR A 47 18.18 9.09 15.27
N GLU A 48 18.49 8.78 16.52
CA GLU A 48 19.34 9.61 17.37
C GLU A 48 20.68 8.97 17.56
N MET A 49 21.73 9.80 17.57
CA MET A 49 23.06 9.31 17.80
C MET A 49 23.25 8.87 19.26
N GLY A 50 23.49 7.59 19.51
CA GLY A 50 23.89 7.11 20.84
C GLY A 50 25.29 7.63 21.24
N ALA A 51 25.59 7.59 22.54
CA ALA A 51 26.93 7.90 23.02
C ALA A 51 27.97 6.92 22.43
N ALA A 52 29.09 7.44 21.96
CA ALA A 52 30.22 6.60 21.55
C ALA A 52 30.87 5.97 22.80
N GLY A 53 31.06 4.66 22.79
CA GLY A 53 31.90 3.98 23.79
C GLY A 53 33.37 4.03 23.40
N ASP A 54 34.28 3.75 24.35
CA ASP A 54 35.72 3.73 24.08
C ASP A 54 36.05 2.72 22.97
N GLY A 55 36.44 3.24 21.80
CA GLY A 55 36.88 2.46 20.65
C GLY A 55 35.77 1.88 19.75
N THR A 56 34.50 2.16 20.00
CA THR A 56 33.39 1.70 19.14
C THR A 56 32.78 2.84 18.34
N ALA A 57 32.43 2.56 17.07
CA ALA A 57 31.66 3.51 16.29
C ALA A 57 30.29 3.74 16.96
N PRO A 58 29.83 5.00 17.07
CA PRO A 58 28.53 5.27 17.68
C PRO A 58 27.41 4.63 16.83
N VAL A 59 26.41 4.05 17.49
CA VAL A 59 25.25 3.41 16.83
C VAL A 59 23.99 4.24 17.02
N ALA A 60 23.29 4.53 15.92
CA ALA A 60 22.07 5.31 15.95
C ALA A 60 20.89 4.43 16.30
N VAL A 61 20.05 4.91 17.22
CA VAL A 61 18.92 4.14 17.74
C VAL A 61 17.62 4.77 17.27
N ARG A 62 16.71 3.93 16.77
CA ARG A 62 15.37 4.34 16.37
C ARG A 62 14.54 4.72 17.59
N ARG A 63 13.92 5.90 17.54
CA ARG A 63 12.98 6.41 18.55
C ARG A 63 11.68 6.80 17.87
N ARG A 64 10.55 6.35 18.45
CA ARG A 64 9.23 6.82 18.04
C ARG A 64 9.14 8.32 18.25
N TRP A 65 8.60 9.03 17.28
CA TRP A 65 8.55 10.48 17.35
C TRP A 65 7.13 11.00 17.33
N TRP A 66 6.38 10.77 16.25
CA TRP A 66 5.01 11.25 16.14
C TRP A 66 4.17 10.35 15.22
N ARG A 67 2.86 10.51 15.36
CA ARG A 67 1.84 9.86 14.56
C ARG A 67 0.66 10.82 14.37
N LEU A 68 0.15 10.87 13.15
CA LEU A 68 -0.94 11.73 12.69
C LEU A 68 -2.02 10.85 12.06
N LEU A 69 -3.27 11.00 12.51
CA LEU A 69 -4.42 10.41 11.82
C LEU A 69 -4.75 11.29 10.62
N ALA A 70 -4.44 10.82 9.41
CA ALA A 70 -4.65 11.57 8.17
C ALA A 70 -6.10 11.50 7.70
N ALA A 71 -6.76 10.35 7.93
CA ALA A 71 -8.18 10.15 7.71
C ALA A 71 -8.70 9.06 8.64
N SER A 72 -9.83 9.30 9.28
CA SER A 72 -10.55 8.28 10.05
C SER A 72 -11.14 7.18 9.15
N ALA A 73 -11.52 6.05 9.73
CA ALA A 73 -12.26 4.99 9.03
C ALA A 73 -13.54 5.49 8.36
N GLU A 74 -14.27 6.42 9.01
CA GLU A 74 -15.46 7.05 8.44
C GLU A 74 -15.10 7.87 7.19
N GLU A 75 -14.05 8.68 7.25
CA GLU A 75 -13.61 9.44 6.09
C GLU A 75 -13.12 8.54 4.95
N LEU A 76 -12.43 7.45 5.29
CA LEU A 76 -11.94 6.46 4.32
C LEU A 76 -13.06 5.68 3.63
N SER A 77 -14.26 5.61 4.19
CA SER A 77 -15.41 4.98 3.53
C SER A 77 -15.77 5.64 2.18
N SER A 78 -15.42 6.92 2.04
CA SER A 78 -15.58 7.71 0.80
C SER A 78 -14.31 7.80 -0.06
N ALA A 79 -13.19 7.24 0.40
CA ALA A 79 -11.91 7.34 -0.29
C ALA A 79 -11.78 6.29 -1.40
N GLU A 80 -11.38 6.73 -2.59
CA GLU A 80 -11.13 5.90 -3.77
C GLU A 80 -9.66 5.49 -3.88
N ALA A 81 -8.74 6.36 -3.45
CA ALA A 81 -7.32 6.05 -3.48
C ALA A 81 -6.54 6.85 -2.45
N VAL A 82 -5.42 6.28 -2.03
CA VAL A 82 -4.36 6.94 -1.27
C VAL A 82 -3.11 6.87 -2.12
N ILE A 83 -2.56 8.03 -2.46
CA ILE A 83 -1.38 8.18 -3.31
C ILE A 83 -0.24 8.66 -2.42
N ARG A 84 0.92 8.01 -2.53
CA ARG A 84 2.16 8.40 -1.86
C ARG A 84 3.20 8.77 -2.91
N ASP A 85 3.69 10.00 -2.84
CA ASP A 85 4.74 10.54 -3.72
C ASP A 85 4.43 10.28 -5.22
N GLY A 86 3.16 10.49 -5.62
CA GLY A 86 2.68 10.30 -7.00
C GLY A 86 2.41 8.86 -7.43
N ARG A 87 2.48 7.88 -6.53
CA ARG A 87 2.15 6.47 -6.79
C ARG A 87 1.01 5.99 -5.90
N ALA A 88 0.13 5.15 -6.41
CA ALA A 88 -0.90 4.53 -5.57
C ALA A 88 -0.23 3.72 -4.43
N ALA A 89 -0.64 3.98 -3.20
CA ALA A 89 -0.31 3.15 -2.05
C ALA A 89 -1.45 2.18 -1.77
N TRP A 90 -2.68 2.70 -1.81
CA TRP A 90 -3.90 1.90 -1.79
C TRP A 90 -4.94 2.47 -2.74
N TRP A 91 -5.78 1.60 -3.28
CA TRP A 91 -6.93 1.99 -4.10
C TRP A 91 -8.13 1.10 -3.79
N ARG A 92 -9.33 1.66 -3.98
CA ARG A 92 -10.58 1.03 -3.60
C ARG A 92 -11.01 -0.02 -4.62
N LEU A 93 -11.36 -1.19 -4.11
CA LEU A 93 -11.93 -2.29 -4.88
C LEU A 93 -13.03 -2.95 -4.04
N GLY A 94 -14.28 -2.82 -4.51
CA GLY A 94 -15.45 -3.13 -3.67
C GLY A 94 -15.44 -2.29 -2.39
N ASP A 95 -15.61 -2.94 -1.24
CA ASP A 95 -15.61 -2.29 0.07
C ASP A 95 -14.21 -2.18 0.70
N GLY A 96 -13.19 -2.74 0.04
CA GLY A 96 -11.83 -2.84 0.53
C GLY A 96 -10.83 -1.89 -0.12
N PHE A 97 -9.59 -1.97 0.37
CA PHE A 97 -8.43 -1.31 -0.21
C PHE A 97 -7.40 -2.36 -0.63
N VAL A 98 -6.98 -2.30 -1.89
CA VAL A 98 -5.85 -3.08 -2.40
C VAL A 98 -4.55 -2.44 -1.93
N ASP A 99 -3.62 -3.20 -1.35
CA ASP A 99 -2.24 -2.75 -1.11
C ASP A 99 -1.46 -2.83 -2.44
N ASP A 100 -1.34 -1.69 -3.13
CA ASP A 100 -0.75 -1.65 -4.47
C ASP A 100 0.74 -1.99 -4.46
N ARG A 101 1.43 -1.80 -3.32
CA ARG A 101 2.84 -2.20 -3.18
C ARG A 101 2.98 -3.73 -3.19
N LEU A 102 2.06 -4.45 -2.54
CA LEU A 102 2.04 -5.92 -2.60
C LEU A 102 1.64 -6.39 -4.00
N LEU A 103 0.63 -5.77 -4.62
CA LEU A 103 0.23 -6.09 -5.97
C LEU A 103 1.36 -5.83 -6.99
N GLU A 104 2.07 -4.69 -6.90
CA GLU A 104 3.24 -4.37 -7.75
C GLU A 104 4.41 -5.33 -7.49
N ALA A 105 4.63 -5.75 -6.24
CA ALA A 105 5.66 -6.74 -5.93
C ALA A 105 5.32 -8.12 -6.52
N ALA A 106 4.06 -8.55 -6.46
CA ALA A 106 3.60 -9.79 -7.04
C ALA A 106 3.61 -9.73 -8.58
N ASP A 107 3.11 -8.64 -9.16
CA ASP A 107 3.14 -8.37 -10.60
C ASP A 107 4.57 -8.44 -11.16
N ARG A 108 5.53 -7.71 -10.57
CA ARG A 108 6.93 -7.75 -11.02
C ARG A 108 7.57 -9.13 -10.88
N LYS A 109 7.16 -9.91 -9.88
CA LYS A 109 7.69 -11.25 -9.65
C LYS A 109 7.20 -12.24 -10.72
N TRP A 110 5.99 -12.07 -11.24
CA TRP A 110 5.30 -13.10 -12.02
C TRP A 110 4.99 -12.70 -13.48
N LEU A 111 4.85 -11.41 -13.80
CA LEU A 111 4.40 -10.92 -15.11
C LEU A 111 5.50 -10.33 -15.98
N GLU A 112 6.75 -10.24 -15.49
CA GLU A 112 7.94 -9.63 -16.12
C GLU A 112 7.82 -8.16 -16.60
N HIS A 113 6.62 -7.68 -16.97
CA HIS A 113 6.04 -6.33 -16.92
C HIS A 113 4.61 -6.42 -17.50
N GLY A 114 3.61 -6.56 -16.63
CA GLY A 114 2.22 -6.72 -17.05
C GLY A 114 1.55 -5.38 -17.36
N GLY A 115 1.33 -5.09 -18.64
CA GLY A 115 0.38 -4.05 -19.05
C GLY A 115 -1.08 -4.45 -18.72
N GLY A 116 -1.95 -3.46 -18.50
CA GLY A 116 -3.37 -3.66 -18.23
C GLY A 116 -3.92 -2.73 -17.16
N SER A 117 -5.22 -2.82 -16.90
CA SER A 117 -5.87 -2.10 -15.81
C SER A 117 -5.39 -2.62 -14.44
N ALA A 118 -5.53 -1.80 -13.39
CA ALA A 118 -5.20 -2.21 -12.02
C ALA A 118 -6.08 -3.40 -11.55
N ILE A 119 -7.34 -3.43 -11.97
CA ILE A 119 -8.29 -4.52 -11.73
C ILE A 119 -7.80 -5.80 -12.41
N GLY A 120 -7.41 -5.71 -13.68
CA GLY A 120 -6.89 -6.84 -14.43
C GLY A 120 -5.62 -7.44 -13.85
N ARG A 121 -4.74 -6.60 -13.31
CA ARG A 121 -3.53 -7.08 -12.62
C ARG A 121 -3.86 -8.00 -11.46
N VAL A 122 -4.93 -7.74 -10.69
CA VAL A 122 -5.36 -8.62 -9.59
C VAL A 122 -5.67 -10.02 -10.13
N LEU A 123 -6.48 -10.12 -11.19
CA LEU A 123 -6.91 -11.40 -11.77
C LEU A 123 -5.75 -12.14 -12.44
N LYS A 124 -4.88 -11.43 -13.17
CA LYS A 124 -3.70 -12.01 -13.82
C LYS A 124 -2.74 -12.61 -12.79
N VAL A 125 -2.42 -11.86 -11.75
CA VAL A 125 -1.50 -12.35 -10.70
C VAL A 125 -2.13 -13.50 -9.94
N ASP A 126 -3.44 -13.47 -9.67
CA ASP A 126 -4.16 -14.58 -9.03
C ASP A 126 -4.04 -15.88 -9.83
N ALA A 127 -4.32 -15.81 -11.14
CA ALA A 127 -4.22 -16.96 -12.05
C ALA A 127 -2.79 -17.52 -12.11
N LEU A 128 -1.78 -16.65 -12.08
CA LEU A 128 -0.37 -17.07 -12.06
C LEU A 128 0.02 -17.74 -10.74
N LEU A 129 -0.45 -17.22 -9.60
CA LEU A 129 -0.25 -17.84 -8.30
C LEU A 129 -0.94 -19.21 -8.23
N GLU A 130 -2.15 -19.33 -8.78
CA GLU A 130 -2.85 -20.61 -8.90
C GLU A 130 -2.04 -21.62 -9.67
N ARG A 131 -1.54 -21.23 -10.84
CA ARG A 131 -0.75 -22.11 -11.71
C ARG A 131 0.56 -22.54 -11.05
N ALA A 132 1.20 -21.62 -10.33
CA ALA A 132 2.45 -21.90 -9.63
C ALA A 132 2.26 -22.84 -8.42
N ASN A 133 1.13 -22.74 -7.72
CA ASN A 133 0.81 -23.59 -6.58
C ASN A 133 -0.72 -23.84 -6.46
N PRO A 134 -1.28 -24.82 -7.18
CA PRO A 134 -2.73 -25.05 -7.22
C PRO A 134 -3.34 -25.49 -5.88
N SER A 135 -2.51 -25.97 -4.94
CA SER A 135 -2.95 -26.35 -3.60
C SER A 135 -2.94 -25.19 -2.60
N ALA A 136 -2.45 -24.01 -2.99
CA ALA A 136 -2.49 -22.83 -2.13
C ALA A 136 -3.94 -22.38 -1.89
N PRO A 137 -4.34 -22.16 -0.62
CA PRO A 137 -5.65 -21.57 -0.31
C PRO A 137 -5.83 -20.21 -0.99
N LEU A 138 -7.07 -19.88 -1.36
CA LEU A 138 -7.41 -18.60 -2.01
C LEU A 138 -6.98 -17.40 -1.15
N GLU A 139 -7.15 -17.51 0.16
CA GLU A 139 -6.78 -16.47 1.13
C GLU A 139 -5.27 -16.19 1.11
N GLU A 140 -4.44 -17.24 0.98
CA GLU A 140 -2.99 -17.11 0.90
C GLU A 140 -2.57 -16.43 -0.41
N ARG A 141 -3.19 -16.82 -1.53
CA ARG A 141 -2.94 -16.19 -2.84
C ARG A 141 -3.35 -14.73 -2.83
N CYS A 142 -4.55 -14.41 -2.34
CA CYS A 142 -5.05 -13.04 -2.23
C CYS A 142 -4.13 -12.18 -1.35
N ALA A 143 -3.74 -12.69 -0.17
CA ALA A 143 -2.85 -11.98 0.75
C ALA A 143 -1.48 -11.67 0.12
N ALA A 144 -0.95 -12.56 -0.72
CA ALA A 144 0.32 -12.34 -1.43
C ALA A 144 0.28 -11.14 -2.39
N MET A 145 -0.90 -10.74 -2.85
CA MET A 145 -1.13 -9.60 -3.74
C MET A 145 -1.69 -8.37 -3.01
N GLY A 146 -1.91 -8.44 -1.70
CA GLY A 146 -2.49 -7.34 -0.94
C GLY A 146 -4.00 -7.15 -1.14
N VAL A 147 -4.74 -8.23 -1.42
CA VAL A 147 -6.21 -8.23 -1.57
C VAL A 147 -6.85 -9.27 -0.66
N THR A 148 -8.16 -9.20 -0.43
CA THR A 148 -8.95 -10.30 0.15
C THR A 148 -9.70 -11.06 -0.94
N PRO A 149 -10.22 -12.27 -0.65
CA PRO A 149 -11.07 -13.00 -1.60
C PRO A 149 -12.26 -12.16 -2.12
N GLU A 150 -12.91 -11.39 -1.24
CA GLU A 150 -14.05 -10.54 -1.63
C GLU A 150 -13.63 -9.43 -2.59
N MET A 151 -12.43 -8.86 -2.41
CA MET A 151 -11.89 -7.87 -3.35
C MET A 151 -11.52 -8.52 -4.68
N ARG A 152 -11.00 -9.76 -4.67
CA ARG A 152 -10.72 -10.53 -5.89
C ARG A 152 -12.01 -10.80 -6.67
N ASP A 153 -13.09 -11.17 -5.98
CA ASP A 153 -14.39 -11.37 -6.62
C ASP A 153 -14.97 -10.05 -7.14
N ALA A 154 -14.80 -8.95 -6.40
CA ALA A 154 -15.14 -7.62 -6.89
C ALA A 154 -14.34 -7.21 -8.14
N ALA A 155 -13.06 -7.62 -8.23
CA ALA A 155 -12.26 -7.44 -9.45
C ALA A 155 -12.81 -8.25 -10.61
N ALA A 156 -13.24 -9.50 -10.40
CA ALA A 156 -13.85 -10.31 -11.46
C ALA A 156 -15.12 -9.64 -12.01
N LEU A 157 -16.02 -9.20 -11.12
CA LEU A 157 -17.23 -8.48 -11.51
C LEU A 157 -16.92 -7.16 -12.24
N ALA A 158 -15.91 -6.42 -11.78
CA ALA A 158 -15.52 -5.17 -12.42
C ALA A 158 -14.85 -5.38 -13.79
N ALA A 159 -14.04 -6.43 -13.94
CA ALA A 159 -13.45 -6.83 -15.21
C ALA A 159 -14.51 -7.20 -16.25
N GLU A 160 -15.50 -8.02 -15.86
CA GLU A 160 -16.66 -8.36 -16.70
C GLU A 160 -17.40 -7.10 -17.16
N ALA A 161 -17.65 -6.16 -16.23
CA ALA A 161 -18.33 -4.90 -16.55
C ALA A 161 -17.52 -3.99 -17.50
N LEU A 162 -16.19 -4.10 -17.48
CA LEU A 162 -15.29 -3.35 -18.37
C LEU A 162 -15.05 -4.06 -19.72
N GLY A 163 -15.58 -5.27 -19.91
CA GLY A 163 -15.33 -6.09 -21.11
C GLY A 163 -13.89 -6.60 -21.19
N GLU A 164 -13.20 -6.70 -20.04
CA GLU A 164 -11.88 -7.31 -19.94
C GLU A 164 -12.06 -8.82 -19.77
N GLU A 165 -12.47 -9.53 -20.82
CA GLU A 165 -12.76 -10.98 -20.74
C GLU A 165 -11.50 -11.86 -20.92
N ASP A 166 -10.43 -11.34 -21.55
CA ASP A 166 -9.23 -12.13 -21.88
C ASP A 166 -8.16 -12.11 -20.77
N TYR A 167 -8.49 -12.71 -19.63
CA TYR A 167 -7.49 -13.09 -18.61
C TYR A 167 -7.01 -14.54 -18.75
N GLU A 168 -7.71 -15.34 -19.57
CA GLU A 168 -7.41 -16.74 -19.84
C GLU A 168 -6.27 -16.93 -20.88
N ASP A 169 -5.91 -15.89 -21.63
CA ASP A 169 -4.88 -15.93 -22.69
C ASP A 169 -3.43 -15.96 -22.17
N LEU A 170 -3.23 -16.09 -20.85
CA LEU A 170 -1.91 -16.40 -20.26
C LEU A 170 -1.62 -17.91 -20.15
N ALA A 171 -2.43 -18.74 -20.82
CA ALA A 171 -2.30 -20.19 -20.94
C ALA A 171 -1.01 -20.65 -21.64
#